data_AF-U2E4C6-F1
#
_entry.id   AF-U2E4C6-F1
#
_cell.length_a   1.000
_cell.length_b   1.000
_cell.length_c   1.000
_cell.angle_alpha   90.00
_cell.angle_beta   90.00
_cell.angle_gamma   90.00
#
_symmetry.space_group_name_H-M   'P 1'
#
loop_
_entity.id
_entity.type
_entity.pdbx_description
1 polymer ?
#
loop_
_entity_poly.entity_id
_entity_poly.type
_entity_poly.pdbx_seq_one_letter_code
_entity_poly.pdbx_strand_id
1 'polypeptide(L)' 'MSTGREISLIENDSGQWSAIDEETGVASQGESRQEALENLDEAVALHKGEIGDPVDDDLREW' A
#
# COMPACT_ATOMS: atom_id res chain seq x y z
N MET A 1 -10.74 -19.78 -9.92
CA MET A 1 -10.43 -18.42 -9.45
C MET A 1 -9.57 -18.59 -8.22
N SER A 2 -8.28 -18.29 -8.29
CA SER A 2 -7.45 -18.20 -7.09
C SER A 2 -7.95 -16.98 -6.32
N THR A 3 -8.65 -17.18 -5.20
CA THR A 3 -9.08 -16.11 -4.27
C THR A 3 -7.90 -15.67 -3.40
N GLY A 4 -6.76 -15.40 -4.02
CA GLY A 4 -5.52 -15.03 -3.35
C GLY A 4 -5.02 -13.69 -3.87
N ARG A 5 -4.51 -12.87 -2.95
CA ARG A 5 -3.87 -11.59 -3.24
C ARG A 5 -2.40 -11.84 -3.57
N GLU A 6 -1.91 -11.30 -4.69
CA GLU A 6 -0.50 -11.40 -5.07
C GLU A 6 0.27 -10.19 -4.53
N ILE A 7 1.29 -10.46 -3.72
CA ILE A 7 2.13 -9.42 -3.12
C ILE A 7 3.59 -9.69 -3.47
N SER A 8 4.20 -8.74 -4.15
CA SER A 8 5.63 -8.72 -4.44
C SER A 8 6.38 -8.09 -3.26
N LEU A 9 7.35 -8.80 -2.69
CA LEU A 9 8.15 -8.32 -1.56
C LEU A 9 9.63 -8.28 -1.95
N ILE A 10 10.25 -7.11 -1.79
CA ILE A 10 11.62 -6.83 -2.23
C ILE A 10 12.41 -6.26 -1.04
N GLU A 11 13.53 -6.90 -0.71
CA GLU A 11 14.54 -6.37 0.21
C GLU A 11 15.57 -5.58 -0.60
N ASN A 12 15.93 -4.38 -0.15
CA ASN A 12 16.99 -3.59 -0.76
C ASN A 12 18.33 -3.78 -0.05
N ASP A 13 19.42 -3.36 -0.70
CA ASP A 13 20.78 -3.45 -0.15
C ASP A 13 20.99 -2.62 1.14
N SER A 14 20.05 -1.74 1.49
CA SER A 14 20.06 -0.94 2.72
C SER A 14 19.30 -1.62 3.88
N GLY A 15 18.72 -2.81 3.67
CA GLY A 15 17.93 -3.55 4.65
C GLY A 15 16.47 -3.10 4.77
N GLN A 16 16.01 -2.17 3.92
CA GLN A 16 14.61 -1.74 3.86
C GLN A 16 13.81 -2.68 2.95
N TRP A 17 12.55 -2.88 3.30
CA TRP A 17 11.61 -3.72 2.58
C TRP A 17 10.59 -2.87 1.82
N SER A 18 10.25 -3.32 0.61
CA SER A 18 9.15 -2.78 -0.19
C SER A 18 8.15 -3.89 -0.47
N ALA A 19 6.88 -3.66 -0.18
CA ALA A 19 5.77 -4.56 -0.48
C ALA A 19 4.86 -3.89 -1.52
N ILE A 20 4.52 -4.63 -2.58
CA ILE A 20 3.71 -4.14 -3.70
C ILE A 20 2.54 -5.10 -3.86
N ASP A 21 1.34 -4.54 -3.89
CA ASP A 21 0.12 -5.25 -4.23
C ASP A 21 -0.12 -5.19 -5.74
N GLU A 22 -0.02 -6.33 -6.42
CA GLU A 22 -0.16 -6.37 -7.89
C GLU A 22 -1.61 -6.16 -8.36
N GLU A 23 -2.60 -6.40 -7.49
CA GLU A 23 -4.02 -6.28 -7.84
C GLU A 23 -4.48 -4.82 -7.87
N THR A 24 -4.05 -4.02 -6.90
CA THR A 24 -4.39 -2.60 -6.75
C THR A 24 -3.30 -1.66 -7.28
N GLY A 25 -2.08 -2.17 -7.47
CA GLY A 25 -0.90 -1.38 -7.82
C GLY A 25 -0.36 -0.51 -6.67
N VAL A 26 -0.84 -0.72 -5.44
CA VAL A 26 -0.38 0.03 -4.27
C VAL A 26 0.95 -0.54 -3.78
N ALA A 27 1.88 0.33 -3.42
CA ALA A 27 3.16 -0.04 -2.86
C ALA A 27 3.37 0.63 -1.50
N SER A 28 4.06 -0.07 -0.61
CA SER A 28 4.46 0.46 0.69
C SER A 28 5.84 -0.03 1.09
N GLN A 29 6.46 0.64 2.06
CA GLN A 29 7.82 0.37 2.50
C GLN A 29 7.91 0.31 4.03
N GLY A 30 8.90 -0.40 4.54
CA GLY A 30 9.19 -0.48 5.97
C GLY A 30 10.62 -0.94 6.25
N GLU A 31 11.10 -0.68 7.46
CA GLU A 31 12.42 -1.13 7.94
C GLU A 31 12.48 -2.65 8.13
N SER A 32 11.32 -3.31 8.17
CA SER A 32 11.21 -4.76 8.23
C SER A 32 10.18 -5.28 7.24
N ARG A 33 10.29 -6.57 6.90
CA ARG A 33 9.29 -7.27 6.09
C ARG A 33 7.87 -7.12 6.64
N GLN A 34 7.71 -7.21 7.96
CA GLN A 34 6.40 -7.12 8.60
C GLN A 34 5.83 -5.72 8.48
N GLU A 35 6.65 -4.70 8.78
CA GLU A 35 6.25 -3.31 8.69
C GLU A 35 5.87 -2.89 7.26
N ALA A 36 6.61 -3.36 6.25
CA ALA A 36 6.26 -3.11 4.85
C ALA A 36 4.89 -3.71 4.47
N LEU A 37 4.51 -4.86 5.05
CA LEU A 37 3.21 -5.48 4.81
C LEU A 37 2.08 -4.78 5.58
N GLU A 38 2.30 -4.42 6.84
CA GLU A 38 1.33 -3.66 7.64
C GLU A 38 1.02 -2.31 6.98
N ASN A 39 2.07 -1.59 6.57
CA ASN A 39 1.92 -0.33 5.85
C ASN A 39 1.26 -0.52 4.47
N LEU A 40 1.40 -1.68 3.83
CA LEU A 40 0.73 -1.99 2.56
C LEU A 40 -0.76 -2.25 2.76
N ASP A 41 -1.14 -2.94 3.83
CA ASP A 41 -2.55 -3.17 4.17
C ASP A 41 -3.27 -1.85 4.45
N GLU A 42 -2.64 -0.96 5.21
CA GLU A 42 -3.18 0.39 5.44
C GLU A 42 -3.29 1.19 4.14
N ALA A 43 -2.22 1.20 3.31
CA ALA A 43 -2.24 1.93 2.04
C ALA A 43 -3.31 1.42 1.07
N VAL A 44 -3.52 0.10 1.01
CA VAL A 44 -4.57 -0.50 0.16
C VAL A 44 -5.96 -0.16 0.67
N ALA A 45 -6.17 -0.22 1.98
CA ALA A 45 -7.47 0.13 2.55
C ALA A 45 -7.78 1.62 2.32
N LEU A 46 -6.79 2.52 2.42
CA LEU A 46 -6.94 3.93 2.05
C LEU A 46 -7.26 4.09 0.56
N HIS A 47 -6.55 3.37 -0.31
CA HIS A 47 -6.75 3.42 -1.76
C HIS A 47 -8.14 2.95 -2.19
N LYS A 48 -8.67 1.91 -1.53
CA LYS A 48 -10.03 1.41 -1.78
C LYS A 48 -11.12 2.28 -1.16
N GLY A 49 -10.76 3.30 -0.38
CA GLY A 49 -11.69 4.10 0.40
C GLY A 49 -12.37 3.29 1.52
N GLU A 50 -11.75 2.19 1.96
CA GLU A 50 -12.23 1.38 3.08
C GLU A 50 -11.86 2.02 4.43
N ILE A 51 -10.83 2.87 4.44
CA ILE A 51 -10.44 3.71 5.58
C ILE A 51 -10.10 5.12 5.09
N GLY A 52 -10.30 6.12 5.98
CA GLY A 52 -10.11 7.54 5.69
C GLY A 52 -11.39 8.20 5.16
N ASP A 53 -11.76 9.36 5.72
CA ASP A 53 -12.81 10.19 5.14
C ASP A 53 -12.41 10.61 3.71
N PRO A 54 -13.33 10.59 2.72
CA PRO A 54 -13.02 11.11 1.40
C PRO A 54 -12.55 12.56 1.56
N VAL A 55 -11.34 12.84 1.09
CA VAL A 55 -10.86 14.22 0.95
C VAL A 55 -11.75 14.87 -0.10
N ASP A 56 -12.75 15.61 0.37
CA ASP A 56 -13.66 16.37 -0.48
C ASP A 56 -12.83 17.31 -1.38
N ASP A 57 -13.25 17.39 -2.65
CA ASP A 57 -12.55 17.98 -3.80
C ASP A 57 -12.52 19.52 -3.75
N ASP A 58 -12.28 20.13 -2.58
CA ASP A 58 -12.10 21.58 -2.41
C ASP A 58 -10.71 22.06 -2.87
N LEU A 59 -10.13 21.39 -3.88
CA LEU A 59 -8.94 21.85 -4.61
C LEU A 59 -9.30 22.67 -5.87
N ARG A 60 -10.51 23.23 -5.94
CA ARG A 60 -10.94 24.11 -7.04
C ARG A 60 -11.17 25.55 -6.61
N GLU A 61 -10.09 26.30 -6.39
CA GLU A 61 -10.04 27.74 -6.71
C GLU A 61 -8.63 28.31 -6.52
N TRP A 62 -7.84 28.31 -7.59
CA TRP A 62 -6.65 29.16 -7.76
C TRP A 62 -6.78 29.92 -9.08
#